data_AF-A0A2V9AXR8-F1
#
_entry.id   AF-A0A2V9AXR8-F1
#
_cell.length_a   1.000
_cell.length_b   1.000
_cell.length_c   1.000
_cell.angle_alpha   90.00
_cell.angle_beta   90.00
_cell.angle_gamma   90.00
#
_symmetry.space_group_name_H-M   'P 1'
#
loop_
_entity.id
_entity.type
_entity.pdbx_description
1 polymer ?
#
loop_
_entity_poly.entity_id
_entity_poly.type
_entity_poly.pdbx_seq_one_letter_code
_entity_poly.pdbx_strand_id
1 'polypeptide(L)'
;MVNRRMFRPGFPDVKEPSAPRPPHNGPVPSKKPAPPEVTHAENFYWVKQMQSHTPMAVVLEDGEVLRGTVEWYDRDCIKLTRQGSPNLLIFKRVIKYVYKDGEESAQGGDE
;
A
#
# COMPACT_ATOMS: atom_id res chain seq x y z
N MET A 1 9.68 -25.87 -3.11
CA MET A 1 10.22 -26.10 -1.75
C MET A 1 11.02 -24.88 -1.35
N VAL A 2 10.52 -24.11 -0.37
CA VAL A 2 11.02 -22.78 -0.03
C VAL A 2 12.21 -22.90 0.92
N ASN A 3 13.36 -22.31 0.58
CA ASN A 3 14.55 -22.29 1.43
C ASN A 3 14.38 -21.24 2.54
N ARG A 4 13.84 -21.64 3.71
CA ARG A 4 13.74 -20.79 4.89
C ARG A 4 15.08 -20.80 5.65
N ARG A 5 15.99 -19.88 5.31
CA ARG A 5 17.17 -19.64 6.13
C ARG A 5 16.77 -18.81 7.36
N MET A 6 16.86 -19.42 8.54
CA MET A 6 16.72 -18.72 9.82
C MET A 6 17.87 -17.72 10.00
N PHE A 7 17.53 -16.46 10.25
CA PHE A 7 18.48 -15.44 10.69
C PHE A 7 18.83 -15.69 12.16
N ARG A 8 20.08 -16.07 12.45
CA ARG A 8 20.62 -16.03 13.82
C ARG A 8 21.24 -14.64 14.05
N PRO A 9 20.73 -13.81 14.98
CA PRO A 9 21.46 -12.64 15.42
C PRO A 9 22.63 -13.13 16.29
N GLY A 10 23.86 -12.91 15.84
CA GLY A 10 25.04 -13.12 16.69
C GLY A 10 25.14 -12.01 17.72
N PHE A 11 25.01 -12.34 19.01
CA PHE A 11 25.31 -11.45 20.13
C PHE A 11 26.83 -11.47 20.46
N PRO A 12 27.34 -10.46 21.20
CA PRO A 12 28.67 -9.89 20.98
C PRO A 12 29.79 -10.45 21.88
N ASP A 13 31.00 -10.11 21.43
CA ASP A 13 32.26 -9.90 22.17
C ASP A 13 33.17 -11.11 22.42
N VAL A 14 34.19 -11.24 21.56
CA VAL A 14 35.56 -11.57 21.99
C VAL A 14 36.53 -10.63 21.26
N LYS A 15 37.33 -9.97 22.07
CA LYS A 15 38.33 -8.94 21.79
C LYS A 15 39.61 -9.53 21.16
N GLU A 16 40.31 -8.68 20.39
CA GLU A 16 41.71 -8.75 19.89
C GLU A 16 42.05 -9.48 18.56
N PRO A 17 43.12 -9.06 17.83
CA PRO A 17 43.80 -7.77 17.77
C PRO A 17 43.74 -7.13 16.37
N SER A 18 44.04 -5.83 16.32
CA SER A 18 44.06 -4.98 15.14
C SER A 18 45.04 -5.45 14.05
N ALA A 19 44.51 -5.84 12.88
CA ALA A 19 45.23 -5.84 11.63
C ALA A 19 44.71 -4.70 10.74
N PRO A 20 45.57 -3.86 10.13
CA PRO A 20 45.10 -2.80 9.25
C PRO A 20 44.57 -3.44 7.96
N ARG A 21 43.24 -3.42 7.78
CA ARG A 21 42.61 -3.86 6.53
C ARG A 21 42.97 -2.84 5.44
N PRO A 22 43.40 -3.27 4.24
CA PRO A 22 43.60 -2.36 3.11
C PRO A 22 42.27 -1.71 2.72
N PRO A 23 42.28 -0.49 2.13
CA PRO A 23 41.05 0.18 1.74
C PRO A 23 40.34 -0.66 0.68
N HIS A 24 39.21 -1.25 1.08
CA HIS A 24 38.32 -1.96 0.18
C HIS A 24 37.65 -0.92 -0.73
N ASN A 25 38.21 -0.73 -1.92
CA ASN A 25 37.52 -0.16 -3.09
C ASN A 25 36.43 -1.15 -3.57
N GLY A 26 35.47 -1.44 -2.69
CA GLY A 26 34.26 -2.16 -3.06
C GLY A 26 33.34 -1.23 -3.86
N PRO A 27 32.62 -1.74 -4.87
CA PRO A 27 31.67 -0.94 -5.62
C PRO A 27 30.62 -0.39 -4.64
N VAL A 28 30.51 0.93 -4.60
CA VAL A 28 29.43 1.66 -3.92
C VAL A 28 28.11 0.99 -4.29
N PRO A 29 27.26 0.58 -3.33
CA PRO A 29 25.93 0.07 -3.65
C PRO A 29 25.24 1.14 -4.48
N SER A 30 24.92 0.80 -5.73
CA SER A 30 24.18 1.68 -6.61
C SER A 30 22.90 2.06 -5.88
N LYS A 31 22.84 3.32 -5.42
CA LYS A 31 21.64 3.89 -4.83
C LYS A 31 20.60 3.85 -5.94
N LYS A 32 19.71 2.85 -5.90
CA LYS A 32 18.55 2.82 -6.78
C LYS A 32 17.89 4.20 -6.62
N PRO A 33 17.63 4.92 -7.73
CA PRO A 33 16.97 6.21 -7.65
C PRO A 33 15.66 6.03 -6.89
N ALA A 34 15.31 7.04 -6.09
CA ALA A 34 14.06 7.03 -5.35
C ALA A 34 12.89 6.79 -6.33
N PRO A 35 11.86 6.01 -5.93
CA PRO A 35 10.68 5.81 -6.76
C PRO A 35 10.11 7.17 -7.20
N PRO A 36 9.64 7.29 -8.46
CA PRO A 36 8.98 8.50 -8.93
C PRO A 36 7.83 8.87 -7.99
N GLU A 37 7.61 10.17 -7.73
CA GLU A 37 6.47 10.63 -6.93
C GLU A 37 5.13 10.26 -7.57
N VAL A 38 5.08 10.13 -8.91
CA VAL A 38 3.89 9.71 -9.65
C VAL A 38 4.07 8.26 -10.10
N THR A 39 3.41 7.34 -9.41
CA THR A 39 3.48 5.89 -9.69
C THR A 39 2.26 5.35 -10.44
N HIS A 40 1.24 6.19 -10.68
CA HIS A 40 -0.08 5.81 -11.23
C HIS A 40 -0.84 4.71 -10.46
N ALA A 41 -0.32 4.24 -9.31
CA ALA A 41 -0.91 3.16 -8.52
C ALA A 41 -2.33 3.49 -8.05
N GLU A 42 -2.58 4.75 -7.67
CA GLU A 42 -3.91 5.20 -7.27
C GLU A 42 -4.92 5.10 -8.43
N ASN A 43 -4.54 5.56 -9.62
CA ASN A 43 -5.40 5.49 -10.81
C ASN A 43 -5.74 4.04 -11.14
N PHE A 44 -4.74 3.17 -11.16
CA PHE A 44 -4.93 1.74 -11.38
C PHE A 44 -5.87 1.11 -10.35
N TYR A 45 -5.71 1.46 -9.07
CA TYR A 45 -6.57 0.96 -7.99
C TYR A 45 -8.03 1.34 -8.22
N TRP A 46 -8.32 2.63 -8.46
CA TRP A 46 -9.69 3.12 -8.67
C TRP A 46 -10.34 2.54 -9.91
N VAL A 47 -9.63 2.57 -11.05
CA VAL A 47 -10.14 2.01 -12.31
C VAL A 47 -10.49 0.54 -12.14
N LYS A 48 -9.62 -0.24 -11.46
CA LYS A 48 -9.89 -1.65 -11.17
C LYS A 48 -11.17 -1.82 -10.34
N GLN A 49 -11.33 -1.07 -9.24
CA GLN A 49 -12.50 -1.22 -8.35
C GLN A 49 -13.81 -0.78 -9.02
N MET A 50 -13.76 0.23 -9.89
CA MET A 50 -14.91 0.70 -10.65
C MET A 50 -15.38 -0.33 -11.68
N GLN A 51 -14.44 -0.93 -12.43
CA GLN A 51 -14.76 -1.94 -13.46
C GLN A 51 -15.37 -3.21 -12.86
N SER A 52 -14.87 -3.65 -11.71
CA SER A 52 -15.42 -4.81 -11.00
C SER A 52 -16.65 -4.50 -10.16
N HIS A 53 -17.09 -3.23 -10.11
CA HIS A 53 -18.14 -2.76 -9.20
C HIS A 53 -17.91 -3.24 -7.76
N THR A 54 -16.65 -3.27 -7.32
CA THR A 54 -16.28 -3.85 -6.03
C THR A 54 -16.97 -3.09 -4.91
N PRO A 55 -17.65 -3.79 -3.99
CA PRO A 55 -18.13 -3.17 -2.76
C PRO A 55 -16.94 -2.61 -1.99
N MET A 56 -17.02 -1.35 -1.58
CA MET A 56 -15.96 -0.59 -0.93
C MET A 56 -16.46 0.02 0.36
N ALA A 57 -15.58 0.07 1.35
CA ALA A 57 -15.77 0.81 2.59
C ALA A 57 -14.79 1.98 2.63
N VAL A 58 -15.35 3.18 2.84
CA VAL A 58 -14.63 4.45 2.95
C VAL A 58 -14.68 4.88 4.41
N VAL A 59 -13.52 4.90 5.06
CA VAL A 59 -13.40 5.36 6.44
C VAL A 59 -12.98 6.82 6.42
N LEU A 60 -13.80 7.68 7.02
CA LEU A 60 -13.54 9.10 7.14
C LEU A 60 -12.61 9.41 8.32
N GLU A 61 -12.07 10.63 8.37
CA GLU A 61 -11.17 11.07 9.44
C GLU A 61 -11.82 11.06 10.83
N ASP A 62 -13.13 11.30 10.92
CA ASP A 62 -13.93 11.24 12.15
C ASP A 62 -14.27 9.81 12.61
N GLY A 63 -13.94 8.81 11.78
CA GLY A 63 -14.21 7.39 12.03
C GLY A 63 -15.53 6.88 11.45
N GLU A 64 -16.33 7.72 10.79
CA GLU A 64 -17.53 7.26 10.06
C GLU A 64 -17.11 6.30 8.93
N VAL A 65 -17.89 5.23 8.74
CA VAL A 65 -17.67 4.23 7.69
C VAL A 65 -18.81 4.25 6.69
N LEU A 66 -18.52 4.71 5.47
CA LEU A 66 -19.45 4.75 4.36
C LEU A 66 -19.24 3.52 3.47
N ARG A 67 -20.30 2.77 3.21
CA ARG A 67 -20.26 1.54 2.40
C ARG A 67 -21.02 1.74 1.10
N GLY A 68 -20.43 1.29 -0.01
CA GLY A 68 -21.04 1.40 -1.33
C GLY A 68 -20.08 1.03 -2.45
N THR A 69 -20.44 1.32 -3.69
CA THR A 69 -19.58 1.11 -4.86
C THR A 69 -19.07 2.46 -5.37
N VAL A 70 -17.77 2.53 -5.70
CA VAL A 70 -17.21 3.72 -6.33
C VAL A 70 -17.56 3.71 -7.81
N GLU A 71 -18.31 4.70 -8.28
CA GLU A 71 -18.74 4.82 -9.69
C GLU A 71 -17.86 5.76 -10.49
N TRP A 72 -17.19 6.68 -9.82
CA TRP A 72 -16.38 7.72 -10.46
C TRP A 72 -15.32 8.24 -9.49
N TYR A 73 -14.17 8.62 -10.02
CA TYR A 73 -13.09 9.25 -9.28
C TYR A 73 -12.55 10.45 -10.06
N ASP A 74 -12.02 11.41 -9.32
CA ASP A 74 -11.22 12.52 -9.81
C ASP A 74 -9.95 12.63 -8.99
N ARG A 75 -9.17 13.69 -9.21
CA ARG A 75 -8.03 14.07 -8.41
C ARG A 75 -8.41 14.25 -6.93
N ASP A 76 -9.47 14.99 -6.65
CA ASP A 76 -9.76 15.47 -5.28
C ASP A 76 -10.97 14.80 -4.63
N CYS A 77 -11.78 14.05 -5.37
CA CYS A 77 -12.99 13.43 -4.85
C CYS A 77 -13.35 12.10 -5.53
N ILE A 78 -14.27 11.37 -4.92
CA ILE A 78 -14.86 10.13 -5.43
C ILE A 78 -16.38 10.18 -5.30
N LYS A 79 -17.09 9.53 -6.22
CA LYS A 79 -18.55 9.33 -6.14
C LYS A 79 -18.84 7.93 -5.63
N LEU A 80 -19.45 7.84 -4.45
CA LEU A 80 -19.88 6.61 -3.81
C LEU A 80 -21.39 6.43 -3.97
N THR A 81 -21.81 5.34 -4.62
CA THR A 81 -23.22 4.95 -4.72
C THR A 81 -23.54 3.94 -3.63
N ARG A 82 -24.59 4.22 -2.86
CA ARG A 82 -24.99 3.42 -1.69
C ARG A 82 -26.32 2.75 -1.97
N GLN A 83 -26.47 1.49 -1.55
CA GLN A 83 -27.75 0.79 -1.70
C GLN A 83 -28.78 1.35 -0.71
N GLY A 84 -29.95 1.76 -1.22
CA GLY A 84 -31.03 2.29 -0.39
C GLY A 84 -30.74 3.64 0.28
N SER A 85 -29.70 4.37 -0.18
CA SER A 85 -29.31 5.67 0.36
C SER A 85 -28.82 6.60 -0.76
N PRO A 86 -28.86 7.92 -0.57
CA PRO A 86 -28.36 8.86 -1.58
C PRO A 86 -26.88 8.65 -1.89
N ASN A 87 -26.51 8.91 -3.15
CA ASN A 87 -25.13 8.91 -3.61
C ASN A 87 -24.37 10.08 -3.00
N LEU A 88 -23.11 9.86 -2.67
CA LEU A 88 -22.25 10.85 -2.02
C LEU A 88 -21.08 11.20 -2.94
N LEU A 89 -20.75 12.50 -2.99
CA LEU A 89 -19.48 12.96 -3.51
C LEU A 89 -18.57 13.25 -2.29
N ILE A 90 -17.50 12.47 -2.15
CA ILE A 90 -16.62 12.52 -0.98
C ILE A 90 -15.28 13.10 -1.41
N PHE A 91 -14.83 14.15 -0.75
CA PHE A 91 -13.48 14.69 -0.99
C PHE A 91 -12.43 13.77 -0.36
N LYS A 92 -11.36 13.46 -1.09
CA LYS A 92 -10.28 12.59 -0.61
C LYS A 92 -9.59 13.14 0.63
N ARG A 93 -9.60 14.47 0.81
CA ARG A 93 -9.02 15.14 1.98
C ARG A 93 -9.63 14.70 3.31
N VAL A 94 -10.87 14.18 3.31
CA VAL A 94 -11.55 13.70 4.53
C VAL A 94 -11.56 12.17 4.64
N ILE A 95 -10.93 11.48 3.70
CA ILE A 95 -10.84 10.02 3.69
C ILE A 95 -9.57 9.63 4.43
N LYS A 96 -9.74 8.83 5.50
CA LYS A 96 -8.62 8.27 6.25
C LYS A 96 -8.01 7.08 5.52
N TYR A 97 -8.84 6.13 5.10
CA TYR A 97 -8.44 5.01 4.26
C TYR A 97 -9.66 4.36 3.61
N VAL A 98 -9.39 3.51 2.62
CA VAL A 98 -10.39 2.71 1.90
C VAL A 98 -9.98 1.25 1.87
N TYR A 99 -10.96 0.36 1.93
CA TYR A 99 -10.75 -1.07 1.79
C TYR A 99 -11.92 -1.73 1.05
N LYS A 100 -11.66 -2.88 0.44
CA LYS A 100 -12.70 -3.68 -0.20
C LYS A 100 -13.67 -4.19 0.88
N ASP A 101 -14.96 -4.16 0.62
CA ASP A 101 -16.03 -4.58 1.54
C ASP A 101 -16.71 -5.85 1.03
N GLY A 102 -15.93 -6.91 0.83
CA GLY A 102 -16.41 -8.21 0.33
C GLY A 102 -15.45 -9.36 0.62
N GLU A 103 -15.81 -10.60 0.31
CA GLU A 103 -14.98 -11.79 0.61
C GLU A 103 -13.60 -11.74 -0.08
N GLU A 104 -13.49 -11.06 -1.23
CA GLU A 104 -12.24 -10.84 -1.97
C GLU A 104 -11.20 -9.99 -1.19
N SER A 105 -11.60 -9.35 -0.10
CA SER A 105 -10.69 -8.58 0.77
C SER A 105 -9.67 -9.48 1.47
N ALA A 106 -9.94 -10.78 1.56
CA ALA A 106 -9.08 -11.77 2.19
C ALA A 106 -8.10 -12.44 1.21
N GLN A 107 -8.38 -12.44 -0.10
CA GLN A 107 -7.41 -12.86 -1.11
C GLN A 107 -6.50 -11.68 -1.45
N GLY A 108 -5.39 -11.56 -0.71
CA GLY A 108 -4.23 -10.80 -1.19
C GLY A 108 -3.87 -11.29 -2.59
N GLY A 109 -3.74 -10.36 -3.55
CA GLY A 109 -3.69 -10.67 -4.97
C GLY A 109 -2.76 -11.83 -5.29
N ASP A 110 -3.33 -12.95 -5.74
CA ASP A 110 -2.58 -13.96 -6.48
C ASP A 110 -2.20 -13.33 -7.83
N GLU A 111 -0.93 -13.00 -7.96
CA GLU A 111 -0.25 -12.73 -9.23
C GLU A 111 0.24 -14.05 -9.83
#